data_AF-A0A410RT41-F1
#
_entry.id   AF-A0A410RT41-F1
#
_cell.length_a   1.000
_cell.length_b   1.000
_cell.length_c   1.000
_cell.angle_alpha   90.00
_cell.angle_beta   90.00
_cell.angle_gamma   90.00
#
_symmetry.space_group_name_H-M   'P 1'
#
loop_
_entity.id
_entity.type
_entity.pdbx_description
1 polymer ?
#
loop_
_entity_poly.entity_id
_entity_poly.type
_entity_poly.pdbx_seq_one_letter_code
_entity_poly.pdbx_strand_id
1 'polypeptide(L)' 'MEEVAEHLELGVEVLARVERGVMVPTIPTLSRLCALMKLDPDSLPDLPELSD' A
#
# COMPACT_ATOMS: atom_id res chain seq x y z
N MET A 1 -2.99 11.34 -0.08
CA MET A 1 -2.05 10.58 0.76
C MET A 1 -2.41 10.72 2.24
N GLU A 2 -2.57 11.93 2.77
CA GLU A 2 -3.04 12.14 4.17
C GLU A 2 -4.40 11.48 4.43
N GLU A 3 -5.40 11.72 3.58
CA GLU A 3 -6.73 11.11 3.70
C GLU A 3 -6.70 9.57 3.67
N VAL A 4 -5.82 8.98 2.83
CA VAL A 4 -5.65 7.53 2.73
C VAL A 4 -4.99 6.98 3.99
N ALA A 5 -3.96 7.66 4.50
CA ALA A 5 -3.28 7.30 5.73
C ALA A 5 -4.24 7.38 6.93
N GLU A 6 -5.06 8.43 7.00
CA GLU A 6 -6.09 8.60 8.04
C GLU A 6 -7.14 7.48 7.99
N HIS A 7 -7.68 7.16 6.81
CA HIS A 7 -8.65 6.06 6.65
C HIS A 7 -8.07 4.68 7.00
N LEU A 8 -6.75 4.50 6.87
CA LEU A 8 -6.06 3.25 7.21
C LEU A 8 -5.52 3.23 8.63
N GLU A 9 -5.70 4.31 9.39
CA GLU A 9 -5.09 4.51 10.72
C GLU A 9 -3.57 4.33 10.68
N LEU A 10 -2.94 4.77 9.59
CA LEU A 10 -1.49 4.74 9.38
C LEU A 10 -0.91 6.15 9.50
N GLY A 11 0.33 6.23 9.98
CA GLY A 11 1.11 7.46 9.81
C GLY A 11 1.42 7.70 8.33
N VAL A 12 1.40 8.95 7.89
CA VAL A 12 1.73 9.34 6.50
C VAL A 12 3.09 8.79 6.07
N GLU A 13 4.09 8.82 6.95
CA GLU A 13 5.42 8.25 6.67
C GLU A 13 5.40 6.72 6.50
N VAL A 14 4.50 6.03 7.19
CA VAL A 14 4.32 4.58 7.04
C VAL A 14 3.76 4.26 5.66
N LEU A 15 2.70 4.97 5.24
CA LEU A 15 2.12 4.82 3.91
C LEU A 15 3.15 5.16 2.81
N ALA A 16 3.91 6.24 2.98
CA ALA A 16 4.94 6.65 2.02
C ALA A 16 6.06 5.60 1.88
N ARG A 17 6.42 4.89 2.96
CA ARG A 17 7.38 3.78 2.90
C ARG A 17 6.82 2.54 2.16
N VAL A 18 5.53 2.27 2.32
CA VAL A 18 4.84 1.20 1.59
C VAL A 18 4.82 1.49 0.09
N GLU A 19 4.45 2.70 -0.31
CA GLU A 19 4.42 3.12 -1.73
C GLU A 19 5.81 3.07 -2.39
N ARG A 20 6.87 3.35 -1.63
CA ARG A 20 8.26 3.25 -2.11
C ARG A 20 8.80 1.81 -2.13
N GLY A 21 8.03 0.81 -1.69
CA GLY A 21 8.48 -0.59 -1.62
C GLY A 21 9.53 -0.87 -0.55
N VAL A 22 9.82 0.09 0.34
CA VAL A 22 10.81 -0.07 1.43
C VAL A 22 10.19 -0.59 2.73
N MET A 23 8.90 -0.88 2.71
CA MET A 23 8.15 -1.52 3.79
C MET A 23 7.03 -2.37 3.19
N VAL A 24 6.99 -3.65 3.55
CA VAL A 24 5.91 -4.55 3.15
C VAL A 24 4.77 -4.44 4.19
N PRO A 25 3.52 -4.14 3.77
CA PRO A 25 2.39 -4.11 4.69
C PRO A 25 2.03 -5.54 5.12
N THR A 26 1.37 -5.67 6.28
CA THR A 26 0.72 -6.94 6.64
C THR A 26 -0.46 -7.20 5.71
N ILE A 27 -0.87 -8.47 5.55
CA ILE A 27 -2.02 -8.84 4.72
C ILE A 27 -3.30 -8.04 5.09
N PRO A 28 -3.68 -7.87 6.37
CA PRO A 28 -4.85 -7.05 6.72
C PRO A 28 -4.73 -5.58 6.30
N THR A 29 -3.53 -5.00 6.37
CA THR A 29 -3.29 -3.62 5.93
C THR A 29 -3.38 -3.51 4.41
N LEU A 30 -2.81 -4.48 3.67
CA LEU A 30 -2.91 -4.54 2.21
C LEU A 30 -4.36 -4.68 1.75
N SER A 31 -5.14 -5.58 2.36
CA SER A 31 -6.56 -5.77 2.04
C SER A 31 -7.38 -4.48 2.23
N ARG A 32 -7.14 -3.73 3.32
CA ARG A 32 -7.80 -2.44 3.56
C ARG A 32 -7.41 -1.38 2.54
N LEU A 33 -6.13 -1.33 2.17
CA LEU A 33 -5.62 -0.41 1.14
C LEU A 33 -6.29 -0.70 -0.23
N CYS A 34 -6.32 -1.96 -0.66
CA CYS A 34 -6.97 -2.36 -1.92
C CYS A 34 -8.47 -2.01 -1.93
N ALA A 35 -9.17 -2.30 -0.83
CA ALA A 35 -10.59 -1.99 -0.69
C ALA A 35 -10.86 -0.47 -0.77
N LEU A 36 -10.06 0.35 -0.09
CA LEU A 36 -10.17 1.80 -0.10
C LEU A 36 -9.95 2.39 -1.50
N MET A 37 -8.94 1.88 -2.22
CA MET A 37 -8.61 2.33 -3.57
C MET A 37 -9.53 1.74 -4.65
N LYS A 38 -10.46 0.84 -4.29
CA LYS A 38 -11.30 0.09 -5.23
C LYS A 38 -10.46 -0.64 -6.30
N LEU A 39 -9.29 -1.11 -5.90
CA LEU A 39 -8.39 -1.88 -6.75
C LEU A 39 -8.59 -3.36 -6.47
N ASP A 40 -8.71 -4.14 -7.53
CA ASP A 40 -8.59 -5.59 -7.44
C ASP A 40 -7.11 -5.92 -7.19
N PRO A 41 -6.76 -6.64 -6.10
CA PRO A 41 -5.38 -7.07 -5.84
C PRO A 41 -4.77 -7.82 -7.04
N ASP A 42 -5.58 -8.55 -7.79
CA ASP A 42 -5.15 -9.32 -8.96
C ASP A 42 -4.96 -8.44 -10.22
N SER A 43 -5.34 -7.16 -10.14
CA SER A 43 -5.15 -6.16 -11.20
C SER A 43 -3.93 -5.26 -10.98
N LEU A 44 -3.18 -5.48 -9.89
CA LEU A 44 -1.95 -4.74 -9.64
C LEU A 44 -0.91 -5.07 -10.72
N PRO A 45 -0.25 -4.08 -11.31
CA PRO A 45 0.82 -4.34 -12.27
C PRO A 45 1.93 -5.13 -11.59
N ASP A 46 2.59 -6.01 -12.36
CA ASP A 46 3.77 -6.71 -11.88
C ASP A 46 4.75 -5.68 -11.30
N LEU A 47 5.25 -5.97 -10.09
CA LEU A 47 6.29 -5.17 -9.50
C LEU A 47 7.49 -5.16 -10.46
N PRO A 48 8.03 -3.98 -10.83
CA PRO A 48 9.30 -3.96 -11.54
C PRO A 48 10.29 -4.77 -10.73
N GLU A 49 11.02 -5.68 -11.39
CA GLU A 49 12.02 -6.50 -10.71
C GLU A 49 12.86 -5.58 -9.82
N LEU A 50 12.79 -5.81 -8.50
CA LEU A 50 13.68 -5.19 -7.54
C LEU A 50 15.08 -5.64 -7.95
N SER A 51 15.74 -4.81 -8.75
CA SER A 51 17.14 -5.01 -9.09
C SER A 51 17.90 -4.89 -7.78
N ASP A 52 18.55 -5.99 -7.36
CA ASP A 52 19.43 -6.05 -6.19
C ASP A 52 20.46 -4.91 -6.17
#